data_AF-A0A7W1DEQ6-F1
#
_entry.id   AF-A0A7W1DEQ6-F1
#
_cell.length_a   1.000
_cell.length_b   1.000
_cell.length_c   1.000
_cell.angle_alpha   90.00
_cell.angle_beta   90.00
_cell.angle_gamma   90.00
#
_symmetry.space_group_name_H-M   'P 1'
#
loop_
_entity.id
_entity.type
_entity.pdbx_description
1 polymer ?
#
loop_
_entity_poly.entity_id
_entity_poly.type
_entity_poly.pdbx_seq_one_letter_code
_entity_poly.pdbx_strand_id
1 'polypeptide(L)' 'MKKFFLCLILLFCCTIFANAQQVPKPPQTNLKIGDAAPDFSLTDTDGNTVKLSDFKGKKSVVLAFYVLAFTGG' A
#
# COMPACT_ATOMS: atom_id res chain seq x y z
N MET A 1 -25.78 31.65 29.89
CA MET A 1 -26.32 30.71 28.89
C MET A 1 -25.56 30.73 27.55
N LYS A 2 -25.23 31.90 26.97
CA LYS A 2 -24.51 32.01 25.68
C LYS A 2 -23.10 31.36 25.64
N LYS A 3 -22.35 31.41 26.76
CA LYS A 3 -21.01 30.78 26.88
C LYS A 3 -21.06 29.25 26.88
N PHE A 4 -22.17 28.67 27.36
CA PHE A 4 -22.40 27.23 27.37
C PHE A 4 -22.76 26.73 25.96
N PHE A 5 -23.58 27.51 25.25
CA PHE A 5 -23.94 27.24 23.86
C PHE A 5 -22.73 27.37 22.90
N LEU A 6 -21.85 28.35 23.14
CA LEU A 6 -20.60 28.50 22.39
C LEU A 6 -19.65 27.31 22.59
N CYS A 7 -19.55 26.79 23.81
CA CYS A 7 -18.72 25.63 24.12
C CYS A 7 -19.26 24.35 23.47
N LEU A 8 -20.58 24.17 23.48
CA LEU A 8 -21.24 23.02 22.85
C LEU A 8 -21.08 23.03 21.31
N ILE A 9 -21.17 24.20 20.69
CA ILE A 9 -20.89 24.36 19.25
C ILE A 9 -19.42 24.07 18.94
N LEU A 10 -18.49 24.51 19.80
CA LEU A 10 -17.05 24.25 19.62
C LEU A 10 -16.72 22.75 19.74
N LEU A 11 -17.32 22.05 20.70
CA LEU A 11 -17.19 20.60 20.89
C LEU A 11 -17.77 19.81 19.71
N PHE A 12 -18.92 20.24 19.18
CA PHE A 12 -19.54 19.62 18.01
C PHE A 12 -18.76 19.90 16.71
N CYS A 13 -18.10 21.05 16.63
CA CYS A 13 -17.20 21.38 15.53
C CYS A 13 -15.98 20.44 15.53
N CYS A 14 -15.33 20.24 16.69
CA CYS A 14 -14.18 19.34 16.84
C CYS A 14 -14.47 17.88 16.44
N THR A 15 -15.68 17.37 16.68
CA THR A 15 -16.02 15.98 16.31
C THR A 15 -16.25 15.79 14.81
N ILE A 16 -16.72 16.81 14.09
CA ILE A 16 -16.91 16.76 12.62
C ILE A 16 -15.55 16.84 11.89
N PHE A 17 -14.60 17.65 12.39
CA PHE A 17 -13.27 17.75 11.79
C PHE A 17 -12.44 16.46 11.92
N ALA A 18 -12.61 15.68 12.99
CA ALA A 18 -11.86 14.44 13.22
C ALA A 18 -12.19 13.31 12.21
N ASN A 19 -13.41 13.28 11.67
CA ASN A 19 -13.81 12.25 10.68
C ASN A 19 -13.43 12.61 9.24
N ALA A 20 -13.17 13.89 8.92
CA ALA A 20 -12.87 14.35 7.57
C ALA A 20 -11.41 14.06 7.11
N GLN A 21 -10.57 13.51 7.99
CA GLN A 21 -9.16 13.25 7.74
C GLN A 21 -8.77 11.78 7.91
N GLN A 22 -9.60 10.84 7.45
CA GLN A 22 -9.09 9.48 7.19
C GLN A 22 -8.26 9.50 5.90
N VAL A 23 -6.99 9.88 6.01
CA VAL A 23 -6.02 9.64 4.94
C VAL A 23 -5.92 8.11 4.77
N PRO A 24 -6.08 7.56 3.56
CA PRO A 24 -5.96 6.12 3.35
C PRO A 24 -4.57 5.68 3.82
N LYS A 25 -4.55 4.85 4.87
CA LYS A 25 -3.31 4.27 5.39
C LYS A 25 -2.68 3.46 4.26
N PRO A 26 -1.44 3.76 3.84
CA PRO A 26 -0.77 2.98 2.81
C PRO A 26 -0.75 1.50 3.21
N PRO A 27 -0.89 0.56 2.26
CA PRO A 27 -0.74 -0.86 2.53
C PRO A 27 0.59 -1.10 3.24
N GLN A 28 0.55 -1.65 4.45
CA GLN A 28 1.75 -2.00 5.18
C GLN A 28 2.17 -3.42 4.80
N THR A 29 3.41 -3.59 4.37
CA THR A 29 4.00 -4.91 4.14
C THR A 29 4.53 -5.44 5.47
N ASN A 30 4.41 -6.76 5.68
CA ASN A 30 4.97 -7.44 6.85
C ASN A 30 6.27 -8.21 6.53
N LEU A 31 6.87 -7.96 5.36
CA LEU A 31 8.06 -8.70 4.90
C LEU A 31 9.30 -8.27 5.66
N LYS A 32 10.09 -9.26 6.09
CA LYS A 32 11.38 -9.09 6.77
C LYS A 32 12.49 -9.77 5.98
N ILE A 33 13.73 -9.35 6.23
CA ILE A 33 14.91 -10.00 5.64
C ILE A 33 14.97 -11.45 6.11
N GLY A 34 15.17 -12.38 5.17
CA GLY A 34 15.21 -13.82 5.43
C GLY A 34 13.86 -14.52 5.31
N ASP A 35 12.74 -13.77 5.25
CA ASP A 35 11.45 -14.37 4.95
C ASP A 35 11.46 -15.00 3.55
N ALA A 36 10.76 -16.12 3.41
CA ALA A 36 10.49 -16.66 2.09
C ALA A 36 9.66 -15.65 1.28
N ALA A 37 10.15 -15.27 0.10
CA ALA A 37 9.40 -14.41 -0.80
C ALA A 37 8.04 -15.04 -1.14
N PRO A 38 6.92 -14.30 -1.06
CA PRO A 38 5.62 -14.79 -1.48
C PRO A 38 5.63 -15.22 -2.94
N ASP A 39 5.08 -16.39 -3.24
CA ASP A 39 4.99 -16.85 -4.62
C ASP A 39 3.92 -16.03 -5.37
N PHE A 40 4.19 -15.80 -6.65
CA PHE A 40 3.26 -15.13 -7.54
C PHE A 40 3.44 -15.64 -8.97
N SER A 41 2.43 -15.39 -9.79
CA SER A 41 2.44 -15.72 -11.21
C SER A 41 2.04 -14.48 -11.99
N LEU A 42 2.82 -14.14 -13.01
CA LEU A 42 2.54 -13.02 -13.91
C LEU A 42 2.61 -13.49 -15.36
N THR A 43 1.90 -12.79 -16.23
CA THR A 43 2.06 -12.94 -17.68
C THR A 43 3.22 -12.06 -18.13
N ASP A 44 4.17 -12.62 -18.89
CA ASP A 44 5.25 -11.86 -19.51
C ASP A 44 4.79 -11.14 -20.79
N THR A 45 5.72 -10.44 -21.46
CA THR A 45 5.43 -9.68 -22.68
C THR A 45 5.02 -10.57 -23.87
N ASP A 46 5.43 -11.84 -23.86
CA ASP A 46 5.12 -12.82 -24.91
C ASP A 46 3.83 -13.61 -24.60
N GLY A 47 3.17 -13.34 -23.47
CA GLY A 47 1.95 -14.02 -23.04
C GLY A 47 2.19 -15.29 -22.23
N ASN A 48 3.42 -15.64 -21.90
CA ASN A 48 3.72 -16.81 -21.09
C ASN A 48 3.47 -16.53 -19.61
N THR A 49 3.03 -17.55 -18.90
CA THR A 49 2.91 -17.51 -17.44
C THR A 49 4.27 -17.79 -16.80
N VAL A 50 4.76 -16.84 -16.01
CA VAL A 50 6.01 -16.94 -15.24
C VAL A 50 5.69 -16.99 -13.75
N LYS A 51 6.26 -17.96 -13.02
CA LYS A 51 6.12 -18.06 -11.56
C LYS A 51 7.45 -17.78 -10.86
N LEU A 52 7.41 -17.13 -9.70
CA LEU A 52 8.61 -16.91 -8.90
C LEU A 52 9.23 -18.25 -8.46
N SER A 53 8.39 -19.22 -8.09
CA SER A 53 8.82 -20.56 -7.67
C SER A 53 9.62 -21.33 -8.72
N ASP A 54 9.48 -21.03 -10.02
CA ASP A 54 10.22 -21.71 -11.10
C ASP A 54 11.74 -21.47 -11.03
N PHE A 55 12.16 -20.37 -10.39
CA PHE A 55 13.55 -19.95 -10.23
C PHE A 55 14.20 -20.42 -8.92
N LYS A 56 13.39 -20.93 -7.97
CA LYS A 56 13.86 -21.29 -6.63
C LYS A 56 14.97 -22.35 -6.69
N GLY A 57 16.10 -22.07 -6.06
CA GLY A 57 17.27 -22.96 -6.02
C GLY A 57 18.06 -23.06 -7.34
N LYS A 58 17.65 -22.35 -8.40
CA LYS A 58 18.33 -22.37 -9.70
C LYS A 58 19.15 -21.11 -9.93
N LYS A 59 18.64 -19.94 -9.54
CA LYS A 59 19.26 -18.62 -9.78
C LYS A 59 18.89 -17.63 -8.67
N SER A 60 19.72 -16.62 -8.48
CA SER A 60 19.35 -15.42 -7.71
C SER A 60 18.34 -14.59 -8.52
N VAL A 61 17.35 -14.02 -7.84
CA VAL A 61 16.26 -13.24 -8.45
C VAL A 61 16.20 -11.85 -7.82
N VAL A 62 16.02 -10.82 -8.65
CA VAL A 62 15.77 -9.43 -8.23
C VAL A 62 14.40 -9.01 -8.77
N LEU A 63 13.57 -8.40 -7.93
CA LEU A 63 12.27 -7.87 -8.32
C LEU A 63 12.29 -6.34 -8.33
N ALA A 64 11.90 -5.75 -9.45
CA ALA A 64 11.75 -4.30 -9.61
C ALA A 64 10.29 -3.99 -9.96
N PHE A 65 9.66 -3.11 -9.18
CA PHE A 65 8.32 -2.61 -9.44
C PHE A 65 8.42 -1.17 -9.91
N TYR A 66 7.83 -0.88 -11.07
CA TYR A 66 7.73 0.46 -11.64
C TYR A 66 6.29 0.72 -12.08
N VAL A 67 5.88 1.98 -12.11
CA VAL A 67 4.45 2.34 -12.26
C VAL A 67 3.96 2.09 -13.68
N LEU A 68 4.72 2.55 -14.67
CA LEU A 68 4.37 2.47 -16.09
C LEU A 68 5.61 2.14 -16.92
N ALA A 69 5.42 1.34 -17.96
CA ALA A 69 6.44 1.19 -18.99
C ALA A 69 6.59 2.49 -19.80
N PHE A 70 7.79 2.73 -20.34
CA PHE A 70 8.08 3.87 -21.24
C PHE A 70 7.91 5.27 -20.63
N THR A 71 8.05 5.42 -19.31
CA THR A 71 8.06 6.73 -18.64
C THR A 71 9.45 7.09 -18.13
N GLY A 72 9.73 8.39 -18.00
CA GLY A 72 10.89 8.88 -17.23
C GLY A 72 10.71 8.54 -15.75
N GLY A 73 11.80 8.10 -15.11
CA GLY A 73 11.87 7.80 -13.67
C GLY A 73 12.15 9.02 -12.81
#